data_AF-A0A9D5AQB9-F1
#
_entry.id   AF-A0A9D5AQB9-F1
#
_cell.length_a   1.000
_cell.length_b   1.000
_cell.length_c   1.000
_cell.angle_alpha   90.00
_cell.angle_beta   90.00
_cell.angle_gamma   90.00
#
_symmetry.space_group_name_H-M   'P 1'
#
loop_
_entity.id
_entity.type
_entity.pdbx_description
1 polymer ?
#
loop_
_entity_poly.entity_id
_entity_poly.type
_entity_poly.pdbx_seq_one_letter_code
_entity_poly.pdbx_strand_id
1 'polypeptide(L)'
;HGRITKDEVLEMMIDHIGDGLREANHKLDKAKGAHARFNYIKKIYTVELHRAHQALSDDEQVKFHKAHAMRAYILYLVDTSIFMDKSVTYTDVIYLQYFLDFE
;
A
#
# COMPACT_ATOMS: atom_id res chain seq x y z
N HIS A 1 -2.80 22.08 1.95
CA HIS A 1 -2.56 20.70 1.53
C HIS A 1 -2.65 20.67 0.01
N GLY A 2 -1.51 20.59 -0.67
CA GLY A 2 -1.45 20.48 -2.13
C GLY A 2 -2.14 19.19 -2.58
N ARG A 3 -2.81 19.23 -3.72
CA ARG A 3 -3.50 18.07 -4.27
C ARG A 3 -2.42 17.12 -4.79
N ILE A 4 -2.15 16.05 -4.05
CA ILE A 4 -1.20 15.01 -4.45
C ILE A 4 -1.61 14.45 -5.83
N THR A 5 -0.63 14.29 -6.70
CA THR A 5 -0.80 13.86 -8.08
C THR A 5 -0.87 12.34 -8.16
N LYS A 6 -1.35 11.84 -9.31
CA LYS A 6 -1.37 10.39 -9.56
C LYS A 6 0.05 9.81 -9.56
N ASP A 7 1.03 10.57 -10.06
CA ASP A 7 2.42 10.12 -10.15
C ASP A 7 3.07 10.04 -8.77
N GLU A 8 2.83 11.02 -7.89
CA GLU A 8 3.26 10.94 -6.49
C GLU A 8 2.64 9.75 -5.76
N VAL A 9 1.36 9.43 -6.03
CA VAL A 9 0.71 8.24 -5.44
C VAL A 9 1.30 6.95 -5.99
N LEU A 10 1.62 6.92 -7.28
CA LEU A 10 2.27 5.78 -7.92
C LEU A 10 3.64 5.52 -7.32
N GLU A 11 4.46 6.56 -7.16
CA GLU A 11 5.79 6.47 -6.52
C GLU A 11 5.66 5.93 -5.10
N MET A 12 4.75 6.49 -4.28
CA MET A 12 4.53 5.98 -2.92
C MET A 12 4.12 4.50 -2.90
N MET A 13 3.29 4.06 -3.85
CA MET A 13 2.87 2.65 -3.92
C MET A 13 4.05 1.71 -4.21
N ILE A 14 4.97 2.13 -5.08
CA ILE A 14 6.15 1.34 -5.44
C ILE A 14 7.14 1.33 -4.29
N ASP A 15 7.45 2.51 -3.76
CA ASP A 15 8.59 2.72 -2.86
C ASP A 15 8.28 2.34 -1.40
N HIS A 16 7.02 2.33 -1.01
CA HIS A 16 6.66 2.20 0.40
C HIS A 16 5.76 1.01 0.73
N ILE A 17 5.08 0.42 -0.25
CA ILE A 17 4.31 -0.82 -0.04
C ILE A 17 4.71 -1.95 -1.00
N GLY A 18 5.78 -1.77 -1.80
CA GLY A 18 6.34 -2.83 -2.64
C GLY A 18 5.48 -3.20 -3.85
N ASP A 19 4.63 -2.29 -4.32
CA ASP A 19 3.80 -2.53 -5.49
C ASP A 19 4.63 -2.51 -6.80
N GLY A 20 4.18 -3.25 -7.80
CA GLY A 20 4.80 -3.23 -9.12
C GLY A 20 4.34 -2.03 -9.92
N LEU A 21 5.25 -1.34 -10.63
CA LEU A 21 4.93 -0.17 -11.46
C LEU A 21 3.73 -0.38 -12.40
N ARG A 22 3.66 -1.53 -13.06
CA ARG A 22 2.58 -1.84 -14.03
C ARG A 22 1.26 -2.10 -13.31
N GLU A 23 1.31 -2.86 -12.22
CA GLU A 23 0.17 -3.21 -11.41
C GLU A 23 -0.42 -1.97 -10.72
N ALA A 24 0.41 -1.15 -10.07
CA ALA A 24 0.03 0.10 -9.43
C ALA A 24 -0.63 1.07 -10.42
N ASN A 25 0.00 1.32 -11.58
CA ASN A 25 -0.58 2.14 -12.64
C ASN A 25 -1.96 1.66 -13.07
N HIS A 26 -2.08 0.36 -13.38
CA HIS A 26 -3.33 -0.23 -13.80
C HIS A 26 -4.44 -0.08 -12.74
N LYS A 27 -4.09 -0.14 -11.44
CA LYS A 27 -5.06 0.05 -10.36
C LYS A 27 -5.51 1.50 -10.24
N LEU A 28 -4.60 2.46 -10.26
CA LEU A 28 -4.93 3.88 -10.19
C LEU A 28 -5.79 4.32 -11.37
N ASP A 29 -5.50 3.82 -12.58
CA ASP A 29 -6.35 4.07 -13.76
C ASP A 29 -7.76 3.50 -13.61
N LYS A 30 -7.86 2.26 -13.13
CA LYS A 30 -9.16 1.58 -12.96
C LYS A 30 -10.01 2.21 -11.85
N ALA A 31 -9.37 2.75 -10.82
CA ALA A 31 -10.04 3.42 -9.72
C ALA A 31 -10.30 4.92 -9.99
N LYS A 32 -9.86 5.44 -11.15
CA LYS A 32 -10.01 6.84 -11.58
C LYS A 32 -9.41 7.85 -10.59
N GLY A 33 -8.26 7.56 -10.00
CA GLY A 33 -7.60 8.47 -9.09
C GLY A 33 -6.70 7.77 -8.08
N ALA A 34 -6.40 8.46 -6.98
CA ALA A 34 -5.54 8.01 -5.88
C ALA A 34 -6.19 6.93 -5.00
N HIS A 35 -6.95 6.03 -5.61
CA HIS A 35 -7.70 5.01 -4.90
C HIS A 35 -7.24 3.63 -5.33
N ALA A 36 -7.17 2.70 -4.39
CA ALA A 36 -6.91 1.29 -4.65
C ALA A 36 -8.01 0.44 -4.03
N ARG A 37 -8.24 -0.76 -4.54
CA ARG A 37 -9.26 -1.62 -3.92
C ARG A 37 -8.77 -2.20 -2.61
N PHE A 38 -9.67 -2.35 -1.66
CA PHE A 38 -9.36 -2.96 -0.36
C PHE A 38 -8.68 -4.33 -0.46
N ASN A 39 -9.22 -5.21 -1.31
CA ASN A 39 -8.66 -6.54 -1.55
C ASN A 39 -7.27 -6.51 -2.21
N TYR A 40 -6.93 -5.41 -2.88
CA TYR A 40 -5.64 -5.19 -3.48
C TYR A 40 -4.59 -4.83 -2.42
N ILE A 41 -4.90 -3.91 -1.52
CA ILE A 41 -4.02 -3.58 -0.39
C ILE A 41 -3.76 -4.81 0.48
N LYS A 42 -4.81 -5.62 0.76
CA LYS A 42 -4.65 -6.90 1.46
C LYS A 42 -3.70 -7.87 0.74
N LYS A 43 -3.77 -7.91 -0.59
CA LYS A 43 -2.88 -8.75 -1.40
C LYS A 43 -1.43 -8.28 -1.27
N ILE A 44 -1.17 -6.97 -1.36
CA ILE A 44 0.16 -6.39 -1.18
C ILE A 44 0.74 -6.78 0.19
N TYR A 45 -0.01 -6.51 1.26
CA TYR A 45 0.38 -6.92 2.62
C TYR A 45 0.78 -8.40 2.70
N THR A 46 -0.05 -9.28 2.12
CA THR A 46 0.20 -10.73 2.18
C THR A 46 1.45 -11.14 1.41
N VAL A 47 1.72 -10.50 0.26
CA VAL A 47 2.90 -10.75 -0.56
C VAL A 47 4.16 -10.28 0.14
N GLU A 48 4.17 -9.07 0.69
CA GLU A 48 5.35 -8.52 1.38
C GLU A 48 5.65 -9.31 2.67
N LEU A 49 4.64 -9.70 3.42
CA LEU A 49 4.82 -10.57 4.58
C LEU A 49 5.42 -11.93 4.19
N HIS A 50 4.99 -12.49 3.05
CA HIS A 50 5.56 -13.74 2.55
C HIS A 50 7.01 -13.57 2.11
N ARG A 51 7.35 -12.49 1.41
CA ARG A 51 8.73 -12.15 1.03
C ARG A 51 9.63 -11.97 2.24
N ALA A 52 9.15 -11.29 3.29
CA ALA A 52 9.87 -11.16 4.55
C ALA A 52 10.16 -12.52 5.20
N HIS A 53 9.23 -13.47 5.17
CA HIS A 53 9.48 -14.84 5.66
C HIS A 53 10.45 -15.63 4.79
N GLN A 54 10.49 -15.35 3.48
CA GLN A 54 11.36 -16.04 2.52
C GLN A 54 12.79 -15.48 2.47
N ALA A 55 13.06 -14.34 3.09
CA ALA A 55 14.38 -13.70 3.06
C ALA A 55 15.50 -14.46 3.82
N LEU A 56 15.26 -15.69 4.30
CA LEU A 56 16.26 -16.66 4.81
C LEU A 56 17.37 -16.07 5.70
N SER A 57 17.04 -15.11 6.58
CA SER A 57 17.96 -14.42 7.51
C SER A 57 18.83 -13.31 6.92
N ASP A 58 18.52 -12.82 5.72
CA ASP A 58 18.99 -11.51 5.27
C ASP A 58 18.20 -10.43 6.02
N ASP A 59 18.79 -9.93 7.11
CA ASP A 59 18.18 -8.95 8.01
C ASP A 59 17.73 -7.67 7.28
N GLU A 60 18.42 -7.27 6.21
CA GLU A 60 18.07 -6.08 5.45
C GLU A 60 16.81 -6.34 4.60
N GLN A 61 16.77 -7.46 3.88
CA GLN A 61 15.58 -7.86 3.11
C GLN A 61 14.38 -8.15 4.01
N VAL A 62 14.59 -8.75 5.17
CA VAL A 62 13.53 -8.99 6.16
C VAL A 62 12.94 -7.65 6.62
N LYS A 63 13.78 -6.67 6.99
CA LYS A 63 13.33 -5.34 7.42
C LYS A 63 12.60 -4.60 6.29
N PHE A 64 13.17 -4.61 5.09
CA PHE A 64 12.58 -3.97 3.91
C PHE A 64 11.15 -4.48 3.65
N HIS A 65 10.97 -5.80 3.54
CA HIS A 65 9.67 -6.40 3.28
C HIS A 65 8.71 -6.27 4.47
N LYS A 66 9.21 -6.26 5.71
CA LYS A 66 8.37 -6.00 6.90
C LYS A 66 7.83 -4.58 6.92
N ALA A 67 8.66 -3.57 6.63
CA ALA A 67 8.24 -2.18 6.57
C ALA A 67 7.12 -2.01 5.52
N HIS A 68 7.30 -2.59 4.34
CA HIS A 68 6.26 -2.59 3.30
C HIS A 68 4.97 -3.28 3.74
N ALA A 69 5.07 -4.47 4.35
CA ALA A 69 3.92 -5.17 4.88
C ALA A 69 3.21 -4.36 5.97
N MET A 70 3.96 -3.70 6.86
CA MET A 70 3.41 -2.89 7.94
C MET A 70 2.65 -1.67 7.40
N ARG A 71 3.23 -0.92 6.47
CA ARG A 71 2.57 0.23 5.83
C ARG A 71 1.30 -0.20 5.08
N ALA A 72 1.36 -1.31 4.33
CA ALA A 72 0.19 -1.87 3.66
C ALA A 72 -0.91 -2.33 4.65
N TYR A 73 -0.51 -2.91 5.79
CA TYR A 73 -1.44 -3.34 6.83
C TYR A 73 -2.11 -2.16 7.56
N ILE A 74 -1.35 -1.11 7.88
CA ILE A 74 -1.91 0.11 8.49
C ILE A 74 -2.86 0.78 7.51
N LEU A 75 -2.50 0.90 6.23
CA LEU A 75 -3.37 1.44 5.19
C LEU A 75 -4.68 0.63 5.09
N TYR A 76 -4.58 -0.70 5.15
CA TYR A 76 -5.74 -1.59 5.21
C TYR A 76 -6.61 -1.37 6.45
N LEU A 77 -6.02 -1.19 7.64
CA LEU A 77 -6.75 -0.96 8.89
C LEU A 77 -7.42 0.41 8.96
N VAL A 78 -6.74 1.45 8.47
CA VAL A 78 -7.31 2.80 8.37
C VAL A 78 -8.51 2.78 7.44
N ASP A 79 -8.42 2.03 6.34
CA ASP A 79 -9.55 1.88 5.43
C ASP A 79 -10.73 1.10 6.05
N THR A 80 -10.47 -0.03 6.72
CA THR A 80 -11.54 -0.78 7.40
C THR A 80 -12.19 0.00 8.51
N SER A 81 -11.43 0.78 9.27
CA SER A 81 -11.95 1.51 10.44
C SER A 81 -12.72 2.77 10.06
N ILE A 82 -12.27 3.51 9.04
CA ILE A 82 -12.90 4.76 8.62
C ILE A 82 -14.07 4.51 7.65
N PHE A 83 -14.00 3.47 6.82
CA PHE A 83 -14.97 3.26 5.72
C PHE A 83 -15.85 2.02 5.89
N MET A 84 -15.90 1.40 7.09
CA MET A 84 -16.65 0.17 7.38
C MET A 84 -18.14 0.22 6.97
N ASP A 85 -18.75 1.41 6.93
CA ASP A 85 -20.18 1.62 6.68
C ASP A 85 -20.51 2.06 5.24
N LYS A 86 -19.49 2.32 4.40
CA LYS A 86 -19.71 2.76 3.01
C LYS A 86 -19.41 1.60 2.08
N SER A 87 -20.35 1.31 1.18
CA SER A 87 -20.28 0.35 0.06
C SER A 87 -19.11 0.57 -0.93
N VAL A 88 -18.14 1.41 -0.57
CA VAL A 88 -17.01 1.84 -1.38
C VAL A 88 -15.84 0.92 -1.06
N THR A 89 -15.61 -0.05 -1.94
CA THR A 89 -14.50 -1.02 -1.89
C THR A 89 -13.12 -0.42 -2.22
N TYR A 90 -12.96 0.90 -2.05
CA TYR A 90 -11.80 1.66 -2.48
C TYR A 90 -11.17 2.42 -1.32
N THR A 91 -9.89 2.15 -1.10
CA THR A 91 -8.97 2.81 -0.18
C THR A 91 -8.35 4.03 -0.82
N ASP A 92 -8.38 5.16 -0.13
CA ASP A 92 -7.58 6.33 -0.52
C ASP A 92 -6.11 6.08 -0.18
N VAL A 93 -5.28 5.92 -1.21
CA VAL A 93 -3.85 5.60 -1.05
C VAL A 93 -3.07 6.83 -0.58
N ILE A 94 -3.67 8.02 -0.62
CA ILE A 94 -3.07 9.25 -0.10
C ILE A 94 -2.71 9.12 1.39
N TYR A 95 -3.43 8.29 2.15
CA TYR A 95 -3.10 8.08 3.56
C TYR A 95 -1.71 7.46 3.79
N LEU A 96 -1.12 6.83 2.77
CA LEU A 96 0.23 6.28 2.84
C LEU A 96 1.28 7.33 3.20
N GLN A 97 1.07 8.59 2.83
CA GLN A 97 1.98 9.70 3.18
C GLN A 97 2.14 9.88 4.71
N TYR A 98 1.15 9.46 5.50
CA TYR A 98 1.20 9.54 6.96
C TYR A 98 1.86 8.31 7.61
N PHE A 99 2.18 7.29 6.82
CA PHE A 99 2.72 6.03 7.30
C PHE A 99 4.17 5.77 6.87
N LEU A 100 4.81 6.75 6.22
CA LEU A 100 6.17 6.59 5.69
C LEU A 100 7.18 6.25 6.80
N ASP A 101 6.97 6.83 8.00
CA ASP A 101 7.84 6.64 9.16
C ASP A 101 7.69 5.28 9.88
N PHE A 102 6.75 4.42 9.45
CA PHE A 102 6.63 3.06 10.02
C PHE A 102 7.61 2.10 9.34
N GLU A 103 8.48 1.46 10.15
CA GLU A 103 9.46 0.43 9.76
C GLU A 103 9.32 -0.85 10.61
#